data_AF-W2NX60-F1
#
_entry.id   AF-W2NX60-F1
#
_cell.length_a   1.000
_cell.length_b   1.000
_cell.length_c   1.000
_cell.angle_alpha   90.00
_cell.angle_beta   90.00
_cell.angle_gamma   90.00
#
_symmetry.space_group_name_H-M   'P 1'
#
loop_
_entity.id
_entity.type
_entity.pdbx_description
1 polymer ?
#
loop_
_entity_poly.entity_id
_entity_poly.type
_entity_poly.pdbx_seq_one_letter_code
_entity_poly.pdbx_strand_id
1 'polypeptide(L)' 'MPGVEYVLCVKFDPDFANAEYKLYDARVNPLVQLAPVSIVAPSTVIQL' A
#
# COMPACT_ATOMS: atom_id res chain seq x y z
N MET A 1 12.06 -6.31 24.30
CA MET A 1 12.71 -5.68 23.13
C MET A 1 11.78 -4.60 22.60
N PRO A 2 12.24 -3.36 22.39
CA PRO A 2 11.38 -2.29 21.89
C PRO A 2 11.02 -2.60 20.43
N GLY A 3 9.75 -2.97 20.19
CA GLY A 3 9.24 -3.52 18.93
C GLY A 3 9.60 -2.63 17.74
N VAL A 4 10.34 -3.19 16.79
CA VAL A 4 10.72 -2.49 15.55
C VAL A 4 9.47 -2.34 14.69
N GLU A 5 9.21 -1.12 14.23
CA GLU A 5 8.10 -0.82 13.33
C GLU A 5 8.63 -0.80 11.90
N TYR A 6 8.03 -1.62 11.04
CA TYR A 6 8.33 -1.66 9.62
C TYR A 6 7.14 -1.19 8.81
N VAL A 7 7.41 -0.48 7.72
CA VAL A 7 6.40 -0.06 6.74
C VAL A 7 6.67 -0.77 5.43
N LEU A 8 5.65 -1.43 4.87
CA LEU A 8 5.68 -1.98 3.53
C LEU A 8 5.11 -0.95 2.55
N CYS A 9 5.96 -0.43 1.66
CA CYS A 9 5.52 0.38 0.54
C CYS A 9 5.25 -0.51 -0.67
N VAL A 10 4.12 -0.26 -1.32
CA VAL A 10 3.72 -0.93 -2.55
C VAL A 10 3.55 0.12 -3.65
N LYS A 11 4.19 -0.10 -4.79
CA LYS A 11 4.00 0.72 -5.99
C LYS A 11 3.44 -0.16 -7.09
N PHE A 12 2.33 0.26 -7.69
CA PHE A 12 1.72 -0.42 -8.82
C PHE A 12 2.08 0.27 -10.13
N ASP A 13 2.22 -0.51 -11.19
CA ASP A 13 2.16 0.04 -12.55
C ASP A 13 0.73 0.56 -12.84
N PRO A 14 0.55 1.54 -13.73
CA PRO A 14 -0.77 2.12 -14.01
C PRO A 14 -1.81 1.12 -14.54
N ASP A 15 -1.35 0.03 -15.16
CA ASP A 15 -2.17 -1.07 -15.67
C ASP A 15 -2.37 -2.20 -14.65
N PHE A 16 -1.84 -2.04 -13.43
CA PHE A 16 -1.84 -3.04 -12.36
C PHE A 16 -1.22 -4.39 -12.76
N ALA A 17 -0.43 -4.45 -13.84
CA ALA A 17 0.21 -5.69 -14.28
C ALA A 17 1.35 -6.12 -13.35
N ASN A 18 2.03 -5.15 -12.73
CA ASN A 18 3.11 -5.40 -11.77
C ASN A 18 2.95 -4.58 -10.48
N ALA A 19 3.58 -5.07 -9.42
CA ALA A 19 3.72 -4.39 -8.15
C ALA A 19 5.17 -4.52 -7.64
N GLU A 20 5.76 -3.42 -7.23
CA GLU A 20 7.06 -3.36 -6.55
C GLU A 20 6.84 -3.20 -5.05
N TYR A 21 7.54 -4.01 -4.25
CA TYR A 21 7.44 -4.04 -2.80
C TYR A 21 8.77 -3.64 -2.16
N LYS A 22 8.74 -2.68 -1.24
CA LYS A 22 9.91 -2.29 -0.44
C LYS A 22 9.54 -2.18 1.04
N LEU A 23 10.31 -2.84 1.88
CA LEU A 23 10.15 -2.80 3.34
C LEU A 23 11.14 -1.80 3.93
N TYR A 24 10.65 -0.86 4.73
CA TYR A 24 11.47 0.16 5.39
C TYR A 24 11.32 0.07 6.90
N ASP A 25 12.40 0.35 7.62
CA ASP A 25 12.34 0.64 9.05
C ASP A 25 11.74 2.04 9.23
N ALA A 26 10.59 2.11 9.91
CA ALA A 26 9.82 3.34 10.11
C ALA A 26 10.59 4.41 10.91
N ARG A 27 11.57 3.99 11.70
CA ARG A 27 12.37 4.89 12.54
C ARG A 27 13.48 5.59 11.76
N VAL A 28 13.95 4.97 10.67
CA VAL A 28 15.04 5.48 9.84
C VAL A 28 14.51 6.30 8.67
N ASN A 29 13.34 5.93 8.13
CA ASN A 29 12.72 6.59 6.99
C ASN A 29 11.31 7.05 7.37
N PRO A 30 11.15 8.27 7.93
CA PRO A 30 9.84 8.83 8.18
C PRO A 30 9.16 9.10 6.83
N LEU A 31 8.35 8.15 6.39
CA LEU A 31 7.54 8.30 5.19
C LEU A 31 6.49 9.38 5.45
N VAL A 32 6.28 10.26 4.47
CA VAL A 32 5.20 11.25 4.54
C VAL A 32 3.88 10.50 4.68
N GLN A 33 3.15 10.78 5.76
CA GLN A 33 1.81 10.26 5.92
C GLN A 33 0.91 10.91 4.87
N LEU A 34 0.55 10.14 3.84
CA LEU A 34 -0.43 10.54 2.85
C LEU A 34 -1.83 10.27 3.40
N ALA A 35 -2.79 11.13 3.07
CA ALA A 35 -4.20 10.84 3.34
C ALA A 35 -4.57 9.51 2.66
N PRO A 36 -5.30 8.60 3.33
CA PRO A 36 -5.77 7.38 2.71
C PRO A 36 -6.58 7.70 1.45
N VAL A 37 -6.22 7.11 0.32
CA VAL A 37 -7.05 7.16 -0.89
C VAL A 37 -8.19 6.16 -0.68
N SER A 38 -9.43 6.60 -0.86
CA SER A 38 -10.59 5.71 -0.79
C SER A 38 -10.53 4.71 -1.95
N ILE A 39 -10.21 3.44 -1.65
CA ILE A 39 -10.28 2.35 -2.62
C ILE A 39 -11.72 1.81 -2.58
N VAL A 40 -12.44 1.93 -3.69
CA VAL A 40 -13.73 1.25 -3.87
C VAL A 40 -13.42 -0.19 -4.28
N ALA A 41 -13.90 -1.16 -3.49
CA ALA A 41 -13.77 -2.57 -3.84
C ALA A 41 -14.46 -2.84 -5.20
N PRO A 42 -13.91 -3.71 -6.06
CA PRO A 42 -14.58 -4.09 -7.30
C PRO A 42 -15.99 -4.63 -7.00
N SER A 43 -17.02 -4.07 -7.63
CA SER A 43 -18.38 -4.58 -7.55
C SER A 43 -18.66 -5.49 -8.74
N THR A 44 -18.94 -6.76 -8.49
CA THR A 44 -19.45 -7.67 -9.52
C THR A 44 -20.95 -7.47 -9.64
N VAL A 45 -21.40 -6.89 -10.76
CA VAL A 45 -22.83 -6.78 -11.09
C VAL A 45 -23.29 -8.08 -11.76
N ILE A 46 -24.26 -8.77 -11.17
CA ILE A 46 -24.97 -9.89 -11.81
C ILE A 46 -26.29 -9.33 -12.33
N GLN A 47 -26.53 -9.39 -13.64
CA GLN A 47 -27.84 -9.12 -14.24
C GLN A 47 -28.62 -10.43 -14.33
N LEU A 48 -29.82 -10.47 -13.72
CA LEU A 48 -30.79 -11.56 -13.82
C LEU A 48 -31.66 -11.39 -15.07
#